data_AF-A0A1V3QB85-F1
#
_entry.id   AF-A0A1V3QB85-F1
#
_cell.length_a   1.000
_cell.length_b   1.000
_cell.length_c   1.000
_cell.angle_alpha   90.00
_cell.angle_beta   90.00
_cell.angle_gamma   90.00
#
_symmetry.space_group_name_H-M   'P 1'
#
loop_
_entity.id
_entity.type
_entity.pdbx_description
1 polymer ?
#
loop_
_entity_poly.entity_id
_entity_poly.type
_entity_poly.pdbx_seq_one_letter_code
_entity_poly.pdbx_strand_id
1 'polypeptide(L)'
;MTLVPDMDMTRTELKRLLAKLDQSMPALMKQYPEDHNFMPVFAHMADAITEGAKPDDYDWVNDEIDWILDKHGKLKGDYLPPANTT
;
A
#
# COMPACT_ATOMS: atom_id res chain seq x y z
N MET A 1 6.19 28.31 9.22
CA MET A 1 5.86 26.94 9.69
C MET A 1 4.39 26.75 9.41
N THR A 2 4.08 26.23 8.23
CA THR A 2 2.71 26.12 7.75
C THR A 2 2.21 24.75 8.17
N LEU A 3 1.25 24.70 9.11
CA LEU A 3 0.43 23.51 9.33
C LEU A 3 -0.30 23.24 8.02
N VAL A 4 0.19 22.29 7.23
CA VAL A 4 -0.66 21.58 6.28
C VAL A 4 -1.51 20.69 7.16
N PRO A 5 -2.85 20.84 7.23
CA PRO A 5 -3.65 19.84 7.88
C PRO A 5 -3.48 18.58 7.04
N ASP A 6 -2.72 17.61 7.55
CA ASP A 6 -2.83 16.23 7.10
C ASP A 6 -4.32 15.90 7.22
N MET A 7 -5.02 15.88 6.07
CA MET A 7 -6.41 15.46 6.05
C MET A 7 -6.40 13.95 6.25
N ASP A 8 -6.23 13.55 7.51
CA ASP A 8 -6.38 12.17 7.95
C ASP A 8 -7.68 11.63 7.36
N MET A 9 -7.54 10.63 6.50
CA MET A 9 -8.70 10.02 5.86
C MET A 9 -9.49 9.27 6.91
N THR A 10 -10.81 9.27 6.76
CA THR A 10 -11.67 8.42 7.58
C THR A 10 -11.39 6.95 7.26
N ARG A 11 -11.64 6.08 8.23
CA ARG A 11 -11.56 4.62 8.05
C ARG A 11 -12.36 4.12 6.83
N THR A 12 -13.47 4.78 6.51
CA THR A 12 -14.30 4.46 5.34
C THR A 12 -13.60 4.82 4.02
N GLU A 13 -12.89 5.95 3.98
CA GLU A 13 -12.10 6.36 2.82
C GLU A 13 -10.90 5.44 2.60
N LEU A 14 -10.18 5.11 3.68
CA LEU A 14 -9.09 4.14 3.64
C LEU A 14 -9.56 2.78 3.10
N LYS A 15 -10.68 2.24 3.61
CA LYS A 15 -11.30 1.00 3.09
C LYS A 15 -11.62 1.09 1.60
N ARG A 16 -12.12 2.24 1.13
CA ARG A 16 -12.42 2.45 -0.29
C ARG A 16 -11.14 2.44 -1.13
N LEU A 17 -10.07 3.07 -0.65
CA LEU A 17 -8.79 3.09 -1.37
C LEU A 17 -8.12 1.72 -1.39
N LEU A 18 -8.11 0.99 -0.27
CA LEU A 18 -7.62 -0.39 -0.20
C LEU A 18 -8.38 -1.32 -1.15
N ALA A 19 -9.72 -1.19 -1.21
CA ALA A 19 -10.53 -1.95 -2.17
C ALA A 19 -10.18 -1.60 -3.63
N LYS A 20 -9.87 -0.34 -3.93
CA LYS A 20 -9.42 0.06 -5.28
C LYS A 20 -8.03 -0.48 -5.60
N LEU A 21 -7.12 -0.49 -4.62
CA LEU A 21 -5.78 -1.07 -4.77
C LEU A 21 -5.90 -2.55 -5.13
N ASP A 22 -6.66 -3.32 -4.34
CA ASP A 22 -6.95 -4.74 -4.58
C ASP A 22 -7.56 -5.00 -5.97
N GLN A 23 -8.54 -4.20 -6.38
CA GLN A 23 -9.16 -4.29 -7.71
C GLN A 23 -8.19 -4.00 -8.86
N SER A 24 -7.16 -3.18 -8.61
CA SER A 24 -6.17 -2.79 -9.63
C SER A 24 -5.08 -3.84 -9.82
N MET A 25 -4.89 -4.75 -8.86
CA MET A 25 -3.81 -5.74 -8.84
C MET A 25 -3.73 -6.59 -10.12
N PRO A 26 -4.82 -7.18 -10.66
CA PRO A 26 -4.70 -8.01 -11.86
C PRO A 26 -4.20 -7.24 -13.09
N ALA A 27 -4.63 -5.99 -13.25
CA ALA A 27 -4.18 -5.14 -14.34
C ALA A 27 -2.71 -4.74 -14.16
N LEU A 28 -2.32 -4.41 -12.92
CA LEU A 28 -0.95 -4.05 -12.57
C LEU A 28 0.02 -5.21 -12.79
N MET A 29 -0.33 -6.42 -12.36
CA MET A 29 0.46 -7.63 -12.57
C MET A 29 0.59 -8.00 -14.05
N LYS A 30 -0.44 -7.72 -14.87
CA LYS A 30 -0.37 -7.91 -16.32
C LYS A 30 0.54 -6.88 -16.99
N GLN A 31 0.53 -5.64 -16.52
CA GLN A 31 1.37 -4.56 -17.06
C GLN A 31 2.83 -4.70 -16.64
N TYR A 32 3.07 -5.16 -15.40
CA TYR A 32 4.37 -5.34 -14.79
C TYR A 32 4.50 -6.79 -14.29
N PRO A 33 4.81 -7.76 -15.17
CA PRO A 33 4.88 -9.17 -14.79
C PRO A 33 6.05 -9.47 -13.86
N GLU A 34 7.14 -8.71 -13.99
CA GLU A 34 8.35 -8.83 -13.17
C GLU A 34 8.21 -8.06 -11.86
N ASP A 35 8.54 -8.72 -10.73
CA ASP A 35 8.37 -8.15 -9.39
C ASP A 35 9.13 -6.84 -9.19
N HIS A 36 10.34 -6.73 -9.73
CA HIS A 36 11.16 -5.51 -9.63
C HIS A 36 10.54 -4.30 -10.36
N ASN A 37 9.68 -4.52 -11.36
CA ASN A 37 8.95 -3.45 -12.06
C ASN A 37 7.58 -3.20 -11.43
N PHE A 38 6.96 -4.25 -10.88
CA PHE A 38 5.67 -4.18 -10.19
C PHE A 38 5.78 -3.39 -8.87
N MET A 39 6.78 -3.72 -8.06
CA MET A 39 6.83 -3.29 -6.67
C MET A 39 6.95 -1.77 -6.49
N PRO A 40 7.74 -1.03 -7.28
CA PRO A 40 7.78 0.43 -7.17
C PRO A 40 6.44 1.09 -7.46
N VAL A 41 5.66 0.53 -8.40
CA VAL A 41 4.33 1.08 -8.75
C VAL A 41 3.31 0.75 -7.66
N PHE A 42 3.34 -0.47 -7.13
CA PHE A 42 2.51 -0.86 -6.00
C PHE A 42 2.81 -0.01 -4.76
N ALA A 43 4.10 0.11 -4.39
CA ALA A 43 4.56 0.89 -3.25
C ALA A 43 4.09 2.34 -3.34
N HIS A 44 4.23 2.99 -4.51
CA HIS A 44 3.75 4.36 -4.68
C HIS A 44 2.24 4.52 -4.40
N MET A 45 1.42 3.53 -4.76
CA MET A 45 -0.02 3.56 -4.48
C MET A 45 -0.33 3.23 -3.01
N ALA A 46 0.43 2.32 -2.40
CA ALA A 46 0.32 1.97 -0.99
C ALA A 46 0.73 3.14 -0.09
N ASP A 47 1.82 3.82 -0.42
CA ASP A 47 2.35 5.00 0.30
C ASP A 47 1.27 6.07 0.40
N ALA A 48 0.61 6.41 -0.71
CA ALA A 48 -0.48 7.40 -0.72
C ALA A 48 -1.66 7.04 0.19
N ILE A 49 -1.90 5.75 0.47
CA ILE A 49 -2.93 5.30 1.42
C ILE A 49 -2.41 5.41 2.86
N THR A 50 -1.16 5.01 3.11
CA THR A 50 -0.54 5.08 4.44
C THR A 50 -0.29 6.51 4.90
N GLU A 51 0.06 7.43 4.00
CA GLU A 51 0.21 8.86 4.28
C GLU A 51 -1.12 9.51 4.67
N GLY A 52 -2.25 8.98 4.16
CA GLY A 52 -3.59 9.42 4.56
C GLY A 52 -4.09 8.76 5.84
N ALA A 53 -3.34 7.83 6.45
CA ALA A 53 -3.75 7.11 7.64
C ALA A 53 -3.32 7.84 8.91
N LYS A 54 -4.29 8.12 9.78
CA LYS A 54 -4.04 8.56 11.15
C LYS A 54 -3.32 7.47 11.96
N PRO A 55 -2.60 7.83 13.05
CA PRO A 55 -1.83 6.87 13.85
C PRO A 55 -2.62 5.63 14.30
N ASP A 56 -3.88 5.80 14.70
CA ASP A 56 -4.75 4.69 15.14
C ASP A 56 -5.12 3.70 14.02
N ASP A 57 -5.05 4.14 12.77
CA ASP A 57 -5.38 3.33 11.59
C ASP A 57 -4.14 2.82 10.85
N TYR A 58 -2.94 3.33 11.17
CA TYR A 58 -1.70 3.05 10.42
C TYR A 58 -1.36 1.56 10.38
N ASP A 59 -1.32 0.89 11.54
CA ASP A 59 -1.00 -0.55 11.62
C ASP A 59 -2.01 -1.38 10.83
N TRP A 60 -3.29 -1.06 10.97
CA TRP A 60 -4.32 -1.76 10.21
C TRP A 60 -4.21 -1.53 8.69
N VAL A 61 -3.87 -0.32 8.25
CA VAL A 61 -3.67 -0.05 6.81
C VAL A 61 -2.53 -0.91 6.28
N ASN A 62 -1.43 -1.04 7.02
CA ASN A 62 -0.31 -1.89 6.63
C ASN A 62 -0.71 -3.37 6.58
N ASP A 63 -1.44 -3.87 7.58
CA ASP A 63 -1.95 -5.24 7.59
C ASP A 63 -2.84 -5.55 6.38
N GLU A 64 -3.70 -4.61 5.97
CA GLU A 64 -4.54 -4.78 4.78
C GLU A 64 -3.74 -4.75 3.47
N ILE A 65 -2.70 -3.91 3.40
CA ILE A 65 -1.79 -3.86 2.24
C ILE A 65 -1.03 -5.19 2.10
N ASP A 66 -0.53 -5.73 3.21
CA ASP A 66 0.12 -7.05 3.26
C ASP A 66 -0.84 -8.16 2.85
N TRP A 67 -2.09 -8.11 3.33
CA TRP A 67 -3.12 -9.07 2.91
C TRP A 67 -3.43 -9.00 1.42
N ILE A 68 -3.47 -7.80 0.82
CA ILE A 68 -3.64 -7.63 -0.63
C ILE A 68 -2.45 -8.27 -1.36
N LEU A 69 -1.21 -8.02 -0.92
CA LEU A 69 -0.03 -8.66 -1.52
C LEU A 69 -0.10 -10.19 -1.42
N ASP A 70 -0.47 -10.74 -0.26
CA ASP A 70 -0.57 -12.20 -0.06
C ASP A 70 -1.65 -12.83 -0.95
N LYS A 71 -2.83 -12.19 -0.99
CA LYS A 71 -3.96 -12.62 -1.83
C LYS A 71 -3.58 -12.75 -3.31
N HIS A 72 -2.72 -11.87 -3.80
CA HIS A 72 -2.25 -11.87 -5.21
C HIS A 72 -0.90 -12.58 -5.40
N GLY A 73 -0.38 -13.25 -4.37
CA GLY A 73 0.86 -14.03 -4.42
C GLY A 73 2.13 -13.20 -4.53
N LYS A 74 2.09 -11.91 -4.15
CA LYS A 74 3.20 -10.95 -4.23
C LYS A 74 3.93 -10.73 -2.91
N LEU A 75 3.41 -11.21 -1.78
CA LEU A 75 4.05 -11.06 -0.46
C LEU A 75 5.40 -11.80 -0.34
N LYS A 76 5.61 -12.85 -1.16
CA LYS A 76 6.84 -13.66 -1.16
C LYS A 76 7.83 -13.30 -2.27
N GLY A 77 7.58 -12.21 -3.01
CA GLY A 77 8.51 -11.75 -4.04
C GLY A 77 9.86 -11.33 -3.44
N ASP A 78 10.91 -11.25 -4.27
CA ASP A 78 12.28 -10.90 -3.87
C ASP A 78 12.45 -9.45 -3.35
N TYR A 79 11.37 -8.80 -2.97
CA TYR A 79 11.35 -7.45 -2.42
C TYR A 79 10.79 -7.47 -1.00
N LEU A 80 11.63 -7.89 -0.06
CA LEU A 80 11.58 -7.30 1.27
C LEU A 80 12.35 -5.98 1.18
N PRO A 81 11.73 -4.81 1.42
CA PRO A 81 12.54 -3.61 1.68
C PRO A 81 13.51 -3.95 2.82
N PRO A 82 14.78 -3.50 2.76
CA PRO A 82 15.74 -3.79 3.82
C PRO A 82 15.11 -3.37 5.14
N ALA A 83 14.92 -4.33 6.05
CA ALA A 83 14.48 -4.05 7.41
C ALA A 83 15.37 -2.94 7.95
N ASN A 84 14.78 -1.79 8.25
CA ASN A 84 15.49 -0.64 8.77
C ASN A 84 16.30 -1.10 9.98
N THR A 85 17.61 -1.23 9.77
CA THR A 85 18.60 -1.48 10.81
C THR A 85 19.03 -0.10 11.28
N THR A 86 18.33 0.42 12.28
CA THR A 86 18.83 1.51 13.13
C THR A 86 18.32 1.30 14.54
#